data_AF-A0A497I7Q2-F1
#
_entry.id   AF-A0A497I7Q2-F1
#
_cell.length_a   1.000
_cell.length_b   1.000
_cell.length_c   1.000
_cell.angle_alpha   90.00
_cell.angle_beta   90.00
_cell.angle_gamma   90.00
#
_symmetry.space_group_name_H-M   'P 1'
#
loop_
_entity.id
_entity.type
_entity.pdbx_description
1 polymer ?
#
loop_
_entity_poly.entity_id
_entity_poly.type
_entity_poly.pdbx_seq_one_letter_code
_entity_poly.pdbx_strand_id
1 'polypeptide(L)' 'GDSVKLKLPELKVEKVLKLEPGATCLVVKGKHAGKKVKLKEIRQGSESIAPRAALEDNGQEILTLASYLFVVGDEI' A
#
# COMPACT_ATOMS: atom_id res chain seq x y z
N GLY A 1 4.78 3.69 -2.11
CA GLY A 1 4.90 4.98 -1.42
C GLY A 1 3.52 5.59 -1.28
N ASP A 2 3.45 6.89 -0.99
CA ASP A 2 2.17 7.58 -0.85
C ASP A 2 1.39 7.62 -2.17
N SER A 3 0.08 7.70 -2.06
CA SER A 3 -0.84 7.94 -3.19
C SER A 3 -1.49 9.32 -3.05
N VAL A 4 -2.01 9.85 -4.16
CA VAL A 4 -2.79 11.10 -4.15
C VAL A 4 -4.15 10.88 -4.77
N LYS A 5 -5.20 11.40 -4.13
CA LYS A 5 -6.53 11.53 -4.73
C LYS A 5 -6.53 12.80 -5.58
N LEU A 6 -6.66 12.62 -6.88
CA LEU A 6 -6.74 13.71 -7.86
C LEU A 6 -8.17 13.90 -8.30
N LYS A 7 -8.65 15.15 -8.26
CA LYS A 7 -9.90 15.55 -8.89
C LYS A 7 -9.66 15.79 -10.38
N LEU A 8 -10.47 15.15 -11.22
CA LEU A 8 -10.44 15.31 -12.68
C LEU A 8 -11.74 15.95 -13.17
N PRO A 9 -11.69 16.80 -14.22
CA PRO A 9 -10.51 17.12 -15.05
C PRO A 9 -9.58 18.20 -14.48
N GLU A 10 -9.86 18.80 -13.32
CA GLU A 10 -9.14 19.98 -12.80
C GLU A 10 -7.69 19.73 -12.36
N LEU A 11 -7.22 18.48 -12.37
CA LEU A 11 -5.88 18.05 -11.93
C LEU A 11 -5.52 18.55 -10.53
N LYS A 12 -6.53 18.68 -9.66
CA LYS A 12 -6.36 19.19 -8.29
C LYS A 12 -6.12 18.04 -7.32
N VAL A 13 -5.06 18.13 -6.52
CA VAL A 13 -4.84 17.19 -5.40
C VAL A 13 -5.87 17.47 -4.30
N GLU A 14 -6.75 16.51 -4.02
CA GLU A 14 -7.73 16.60 -2.93
C GLU A 14 -7.20 16.05 -1.62
N LYS A 15 -6.42 14.96 -1.69
CA LYS A 15 -5.95 14.26 -0.50
C LYS A 15 -4.66 13.51 -0.78
N VAL A 16 -3.74 13.51 0.19
CA VAL A 16 -2.59 12.60 0.23
C VAL A 16 -2.95 11.39 1.09
N LEU A 17 -2.70 10.19 0.56
CA LEU A 17 -2.90 8.91 1.23
C LEU A 17 -1.53 8.34 1.58
N LYS A 18 -1.16 8.42 2.85
CA LYS A 18 0.16 7.98 3.32
C LYS A 18 0.29 6.46 3.34
N LEU A 19 1.45 5.96 2.97
CA LEU A 19 1.81 4.55 3.14
C LEU A 19 2.36 4.32 4.54
N GLU A 20 1.46 4.23 5.53
CA GLU A 20 1.77 4.04 6.94
C GLU A 20 0.90 2.95 7.58
N PRO A 21 1.28 2.41 8.77
CA PRO A 21 0.47 1.42 9.47
C PRO A 21 -1.01 1.82 9.58
N GLY A 22 -1.89 0.90 9.24
CA GLY A 22 -3.34 1.12 9.16
C GLY A 22 -3.86 1.43 7.76
N ALA A 23 -3.00 1.80 6.81
CA ALA A 23 -3.42 2.16 5.46
C ALA A 23 -4.00 0.96 4.68
N THR A 24 -5.12 1.19 4.00
CA THR A 24 -5.74 0.24 3.06
C THR A 24 -5.00 0.30 1.71
N CYS A 25 -4.44 -0.84 1.30
CA CYS A 25 -3.59 -0.97 0.12
C CYS A 25 -4.13 -2.03 -0.85
N LEU A 26 -3.90 -1.82 -2.14
CA LEU A 26 -4.00 -2.83 -3.18
C LEU A 26 -2.60 -3.38 -3.48
N VAL A 27 -2.46 -4.70 -3.49
CA VAL A 27 -1.23 -5.35 -3.96
C VAL A 27 -1.26 -5.41 -5.48
N VAL A 28 -0.31 -4.76 -6.16
CA VAL A 28 -0.33 -4.63 -7.64
C VAL A 28 0.57 -5.63 -8.37
N LYS A 29 1.44 -6.35 -7.66
CA LYS A 29 2.43 -7.30 -8.24
C LYS A 29 2.68 -8.50 -7.32
N GLY A 30 3.26 -9.56 -7.89
CA GLY A 30 3.67 -10.77 -7.16
C GLY A 30 2.52 -11.75 -6.88
N LYS A 31 2.78 -12.76 -6.05
CA LYS A 31 1.84 -13.86 -5.73
C LYS A 31 0.51 -13.38 -5.12
N HIS A 32 0.51 -12.21 -4.48
CA HIS A 32 -0.65 -11.65 -3.78
C HIS A 32 -1.34 -10.53 -4.58
N ALA A 33 -1.03 -10.36 -5.87
CA ALA A 33 -1.62 -9.31 -6.71
C ALA A 33 -3.16 -9.38 -6.74
N GLY A 34 -3.80 -8.22 -6.76
CA GLY A 34 -5.26 -8.06 -6.74
C GLY A 34 -5.89 -8.05 -5.35
N LYS A 35 -5.13 -8.38 -4.29
CA LYS A 35 -5.65 -8.38 -2.92
C LYS A 35 -5.73 -6.96 -2.34
N LYS A 36 -6.88 -6.64 -1.73
CA LYS A 36 -7.05 -5.47 -0.86
C LYS A 36 -6.68 -5.88 0.57
N VAL A 37 -5.75 -5.16 1.17
CA VAL A 37 -5.09 -5.56 2.43
C VAL A 37 -4.87 -4.34 3.31
N LYS A 38 -4.71 -4.57 4.62
CA LYS A 38 -4.34 -3.51 5.57
C LYS A 38 -2.86 -3.58 5.89
N LEU A 39 -2.15 -2.46 5.79
CA LEU A 39 -0.74 -2.40 6.15
C LEU A 39 -0.57 -2.47 7.68
N LYS A 40 0.21 -3.42 8.18
CA LYS A 40 0.56 -3.48 9.61
C LYS A 40 1.89 -2.77 9.90
N GLU A 41 2.92 -3.10 9.12
CA GLU A 41 4.29 -2.63 9.36
C GLU A 41 5.09 -2.61 8.05
N ILE A 42 5.98 -1.64 7.90
CA ILE A 42 7.05 -1.66 6.91
C ILE A 42 8.38 -1.96 7.61
N ARG A 43 8.98 -3.10 7.25
CA ARG A 43 10.31 -3.48 7.69
C ARG A 43 11.31 -2.89 6.71
N GLN A 44 12.10 -1.94 7.21
CA GLN A 44 13.16 -1.32 6.44
C GLN A 44 14.16 -2.38 6.00
N GLY A 45 14.59 -2.24 4.74
CA GLY A 45 15.65 -3.06 4.17
C GLY A 45 17.02 -2.43 4.39
N SER A 46 18.03 -2.99 3.72
CA SER A 46 19.35 -2.36 3.57
C SER A 46 19.52 -1.86 2.14
N GLU A 47 20.67 -1.29 1.80
CA GLU A 47 20.96 -0.83 0.44
C GLU A 47 20.76 -1.93 -0.62
N SER A 48 21.06 -3.18 -0.27
CA SER A 48 20.95 -4.35 -1.16
C SER A 48 19.65 -5.16 -0.97
N ILE A 49 18.84 -4.86 0.05
CA ILE A 49 17.65 -5.63 0.39
C ILE A 49 16.44 -4.70 0.35
N ALA A 50 15.50 -4.97 -0.55
CA ALA A 50 14.29 -4.16 -0.66
C ALA A 50 13.43 -4.22 0.63
N PRO A 51 12.82 -3.09 1.05
CA PRO A 51 11.89 -3.05 2.17
C PRO A 51 10.69 -3.99 1.98
N ARG A 52 10.25 -4.61 3.07
CA ARG A 52 9.11 -5.53 3.08
C ARG A 52 7.96 -4.97 3.89
N ALA A 53 6.76 -5.37 3.54
CA ALA A 53 5.54 -4.99 4.23
C ALA A 53 4.86 -6.23 4.80
N ALA A 54 4.51 -6.16 6.09
CA ALA A 54 3.61 -7.10 6.74
C ALA A 54 2.18 -6.57 6.59
N LEU A 55 1.28 -7.42 6.12
CA LEU A 55 -0.07 -7.05 5.73
C LEU A 55 -1.09 -7.97 6.40
N GLU A 56 -2.28 -7.44 6.68
CA GLU A 56 -3.45 -8.22 7.07
C GLU A 56 -4.39 -8.41 5.87
N ASP A 57 -4.75 -9.66 5.62
CA ASP A 57 -5.74 -10.09 4.63
C ASP A 57 -6.75 -11.00 5.33
N ASN A 58 -7.94 -10.48 5.65
CA ASN A 58 -9.02 -11.25 6.30
C ASN A 58 -8.57 -12.03 7.55
N GLY A 59 -7.76 -11.39 8.41
CA GLY A 59 -7.20 -12.00 9.62
C GLY A 59 -5.95 -12.86 9.40
N GLN A 60 -5.55 -13.13 8.16
CA GLN A 60 -4.29 -13.80 7.84
C GLN A 60 -3.17 -12.78 7.62
N GLU A 61 -1.97 -13.12 8.06
CA GLU A 61 -0.78 -12.30 7.80
C GLU A 61 -0.10 -12.74 6.52
N ILE A 62 0.18 -11.78 5.63
CA ILE A 62 0.96 -12.01 4.41
C ILE A 62 2.12 -11.03 4.34
N LEU A 63 3.16 -11.40 3.58
CA LEU A 63 4.38 -10.62 3.44
C LEU A 63 4.67 -10.36 1.96
N THR A 64 5.00 -9.11 1.62
CA THR A 64 5.37 -8.73 0.25
C THR A 64 6.40 -7.60 0.25
N LEU A 65 6.87 -7.17 -0.92
CA LEU A 65 7.71 -5.98 -1.04
C LEU A 65 6.87 -4.72 -0.84
N ALA A 66 7.38 -3.74 -0.09
CA ALA A 66 6.66 -2.48 0.12
C ALA A 66 6.39 -1.72 -1.19
N SER A 67 7.23 -1.92 -2.21
CA SER A 67 7.05 -1.35 -3.55
C SER A 67 5.87 -1.94 -4.33
N TYR A 68 5.27 -3.04 -3.87
CA TYR A 68 4.10 -3.66 -4.51
C TYR A 68 2.77 -3.10 -3.98
N LEU A 69 2.81 -2.18 -3.03
CA LEU A 69 1.62 -1.59 -2.43
C LEU A 69 1.24 -0.29 -3.12
N PHE A 70 -0.04 -0.18 -3.43
CA PHE A 70 -0.68 1.05 -3.86
C PHE A 70 -1.75 1.44 -2.83
N VAL A 71 -1.62 2.61 -2.20
CA VAL A 71 -2.59 3.05 -1.18
C VAL A 71 -3.87 3.50 -1.89
N VAL A 72 -5.01 2.91 -1.53
CA VAL A 72 -6.31 3.17 -2.16
C VAL A 72 -7.28 3.92 -1.24
N GLY A 73 -7.00 3.96 0.07
CA GLY A 73 -7.94 4.52 1.05
C GLY A 73 -9.12 3.59 1.32
N ASP A 74 -10.08 4.08 2.11
CA ASP A 74 -11.19 3.25 2.62
C ASP A 74 -12.40 3.22 1.67
N GLU A 75 -12.50 4.18 0.75
CA GLU A 75 -13.54 4.26 -0.27
C GLU A 75 -12.99 3.82 -1.63
N ILE A 76 -13.51 2.70 -2.16
CA ILE A 76 -13.45 2.37 -3.59
C ILE A 76 -14.88 2.30 -4.09
#